data_AF-B3MN85-F1
#
_entry.id   AF-B3MN85-F1
#
_cell.length_a   1.000
_cell.length_b   1.000
_cell.length_c   1.000
_cell.angle_alpha   90.00
_cell.angle_beta   90.00
_cell.angle_gamma   90.00
#
_symmetry.space_group_name_H-M   'P 1'
#
loop_
_entity.id
_entity.type
_entity.pdbx_description
1 polymer ?
#
loop_
_entity_poly.entity_id
_entity_poly.type
_entity_poly.pdbx_seq_one_letter_code
_entity_poly.pdbx_strand_id
1 'polypeptide(L)'
;MLVGLSDQLSRIMESVFEAYLGPDSVLASAVGQAVGGGESEDIPRRNTDVWVLGKRYNAIQELELIRRDIQSRLWCTYRCGFAPLGEVQLTTDKGWGCMLRCGQMVLAQALIDLHLGRDWFWTPECRDATYLKIVNRFEDVKNSCYSIHQIALMGESQNKAVGEWLGPNTVAQILKKLVRFDDWCSLAVHVAMDSTVVLDDIYSLCREGDSWKPLLLVIPLRLGITDINPMYVPALKRCLELDSSCGMIGGRPNQALYFLGYVDDEVLYLDPHTTQRTGTVGQKTGVGEQEYDETYHQKHAARLNFSAMDPSLAVCFLCKTSDSFESLLTKFRQEVLGLCSPALFEISQTRAVDWDTAEDIEWPTMPDIDWPAGTSDSDSFAFVEESGDAGSSKNPSERTAV
;
A
#
# COMPACT_ATOMS: atom_id res chain seq x y z
N MET A 1 37.80 9.38 16.84
CA MET A 1 37.85 9.01 15.41
C MET A 1 36.55 8.36 14.92
N LEU A 2 35.93 7.43 15.66
CA LEU A 2 34.67 6.76 15.28
C LEU A 2 33.42 7.67 15.23
N VAL A 3 33.30 8.65 16.14
CA VAL A 3 32.15 9.59 16.15
C VAL A 3 32.15 10.52 14.92
N GLY A 4 33.34 10.90 14.43
CA GLY A 4 33.47 11.75 13.25
C GLY A 4 33.10 11.02 11.94
N LEU A 5 33.37 9.71 11.86
CA LEU A 5 33.00 8.87 10.71
C LEU A 5 31.48 8.62 10.64
N SER A 6 30.81 8.45 11.79
CA SER A 6 29.35 8.34 11.85
C SER A 6 28.65 9.63 11.41
N ASP A 7 29.19 10.79 11.82
CA ASP A 7 28.63 12.09 11.45
C ASP A 7 28.95 12.48 10.00
N GLN A 8 30.02 11.92 9.43
CA GLN A 8 30.32 12.04 8.00
C GLN A 8 29.42 11.13 7.16
N LEU A 9 29.17 9.90 7.62
CA LEU A 9 28.27 8.95 6.95
C LEU A 9 26.82 9.42 6.99
N SER A 10 26.34 10.00 8.10
CA SER A 10 25.00 10.59 8.19
C SER A 10 24.83 11.75 7.21
N ARG A 11 25.82 12.66 7.12
CA ARG A 11 25.78 13.80 6.17
C ARG A 11 25.90 13.37 4.72
N ILE A 12 26.68 12.33 4.42
CA ILE A 12 26.77 11.75 3.08
C ILE A 12 25.44 11.07 2.71
N MET A 13 24.80 10.37 3.64
CA MET A 13 23.48 9.79 3.42
C MET A 13 22.41 10.87 3.25
N GLU A 14 22.44 11.96 4.02
CA GLU A 14 21.55 13.12 3.84
C GLU A 14 21.76 13.78 2.47
N SER A 15 23.01 13.96 2.02
CA SER A 15 23.33 14.54 0.71
C SER A 15 22.93 13.64 -0.47
N VAL A 16 23.09 12.32 -0.34
CA VAL A 16 22.65 11.35 -1.35
C VAL A 16 21.12 11.25 -1.37
N PHE A 17 20.47 11.40 -0.22
CA PHE A 17 19.02 11.42 -0.10
C PHE A 17 18.40 12.69 -0.69
N GLU A 18 18.99 13.88 -0.44
CA GLU A 18 18.59 15.15 -1.07
C GLU A 18 18.77 15.12 -2.59
N ALA A 19 19.83 14.48 -3.09
CA ALA A 19 20.07 14.32 -4.53
C ALA A 19 19.05 13.39 -5.21
N TYR A 20 18.43 12.47 -4.47
CA TYR A 20 17.46 11.50 -4.99
C TYR A 20 16.01 12.01 -5.00
N LEU A 21 15.69 12.96 -4.12
CA LEU A 21 14.34 13.53 -4.02
C LEU A 21 14.03 14.55 -5.12
N GLY A 22 15.04 15.02 -5.85
CA GLY A 22 14.88 16.16 -6.75
C GLY A 22 14.46 17.43 -5.98
N PRO A 23 14.68 18.61 -6.54
CA PRO A 23 14.25 19.86 -5.90
C PRO A 23 12.73 19.90 -5.66
N ASP A 24 11.93 19.18 -6.46
CA ASP A 24 10.46 19.28 -6.43
C ASP A 24 9.77 18.50 -5.30
N SER A 25 10.35 17.41 -4.77
CA SER A 25 9.67 16.63 -3.72
C SER A 25 9.86 17.19 -2.31
N VAL A 26 10.98 17.87 -2.05
CA VAL A 26 11.22 18.57 -0.76
C VAL A 26 10.41 19.86 -0.71
N LEU A 27 10.17 20.50 -1.85
CA LEU A 27 9.36 21.71 -1.98
C LEU A 27 7.87 21.45 -1.69
N ALA A 28 7.30 20.29 -2.04
CA ALA A 28 5.89 20.03 -1.75
C ALA A 28 5.58 19.94 -0.23
N SER A 29 6.52 19.43 0.58
CA SER A 29 6.35 19.39 2.05
C SER A 29 6.76 20.68 2.74
N ALA A 30 7.59 21.53 2.12
CA ALA A 30 8.09 22.77 2.70
C ALA A 30 7.26 24.02 2.33
N VAL A 31 6.46 23.99 1.26
CA VAL A 31 5.62 25.14 0.84
C VAL A 31 4.38 25.33 1.74
N GLY A 32 4.05 24.38 2.62
CA GLY A 32 2.96 24.52 3.58
C GLY A 32 3.29 25.27 4.87
N GLN A 33 4.57 25.53 5.17
CA GLN A 33 4.99 26.12 6.45
C GLN A 33 6.17 27.09 6.28
N ALA A 34 5.90 28.26 5.68
CA ALA A 34 6.25 29.58 6.21
C ALA A 34 6.17 30.67 5.12
N VAL A 35 5.62 31.81 5.52
CA VAL A 35 5.64 33.12 4.84
C VAL A 35 4.54 33.36 3.79
N GLY A 36 3.43 33.95 4.25
CA GLY A 36 2.44 34.64 3.42
C GLY A 36 1.02 34.26 3.80
N GLY A 37 0.15 35.24 4.05
CA GLY A 37 -1.28 35.04 4.31
C GLY A 37 -2.08 34.57 3.08
N GLY A 38 -1.53 33.62 2.32
CA GLY A 38 -2.20 32.93 1.23
C GLY A 38 -2.94 31.70 1.78
N GLU A 39 -4.17 31.49 1.34
CA GLU A 39 -4.95 30.32 1.71
C GLU A 39 -4.33 29.06 1.09
N SER A 40 -4.33 27.94 1.84
CA SER A 40 -3.82 26.65 1.39
C SER A 40 -4.44 26.20 0.06
N GLU A 41 -3.61 25.71 -0.88
CA GLU A 41 -4.01 25.12 -2.17
C GLU A 41 -4.31 23.61 -2.07
N ASP A 42 -4.68 23.11 -0.89
CA ASP A 42 -4.97 21.70 -0.62
C ASP A 42 -6.11 21.15 -1.48
N ILE A 43 -7.18 21.92 -1.67
CA ILE A 43 -8.35 21.52 -2.46
C ILE A 43 -8.60 22.55 -3.58
N PRO A 44 -8.83 22.12 -4.84
CA PRO A 44 -9.13 23.03 -5.94
C PRO A 44 -10.37 23.90 -5.69
N ARG A 45 -10.25 25.21 -5.90
CA ARG A 45 -11.36 26.18 -5.74
C ARG A 45 -12.23 26.28 -6.99
N ARG A 46 -12.63 25.12 -7.53
CA ARG A 46 -13.50 25.00 -8.69
C ARG A 46 -14.70 24.13 -8.36
N ASN A 47 -15.80 24.31 -9.08
CA ASN A 47 -17.01 23.54 -8.85
C ASN A 47 -16.84 22.10 -9.36
N THR A 48 -16.20 21.26 -8.55
CA THR A 48 -15.94 19.84 -8.82
C THR A 48 -16.27 19.01 -7.59
N ASP A 49 -16.45 17.71 -7.80
CA ASP A 49 -16.68 16.74 -6.74
C ASP A 49 -15.34 16.28 -6.15
N VAL A 50 -15.29 16.22 -4.82
CA VAL A 50 -14.18 15.68 -4.04
C VAL A 50 -14.68 14.43 -3.35
N TRP A 51 -13.97 13.32 -3.55
CA TRP A 51 -14.27 12.08 -2.85
C TRP A 51 -13.25 11.85 -1.75
N VAL A 52 -13.71 11.50 -0.56
CA VAL A 52 -12.88 11.11 0.58
C VAL A 52 -13.51 9.87 1.21
N LEU A 53 -12.84 8.72 1.12
CA LEU A 53 -13.22 7.45 1.77
C LEU A 53 -14.73 7.16 1.66
N GLY A 54 -15.26 7.05 0.44
CA GLY A 54 -16.66 6.74 0.17
C GLY A 54 -17.66 7.90 0.27
N LYS A 55 -17.22 9.10 0.66
CA LYS A 55 -18.08 10.29 0.73
C LYS A 55 -17.76 11.29 -0.37
N ARG A 56 -18.82 11.82 -0.97
CA ARG A 56 -18.77 12.87 -1.99
C ARG A 56 -19.05 14.22 -1.37
N TYR A 57 -18.24 15.20 -1.72
CA TYR A 57 -18.35 16.60 -1.31
C TYR A 57 -18.23 17.52 -2.52
N ASN A 58 -18.76 18.73 -2.42
CA ASN A 58 -18.48 19.80 -3.37
C ASN A 58 -17.28 20.65 -2.92
N ALA A 59 -16.27 20.81 -3.79
CA ALA A 59 -15.02 21.48 -3.45
C ALA A 59 -15.16 22.95 -2.99
N ILE A 60 -16.21 23.66 -3.45
CA ILE A 60 -16.45 25.06 -3.06
C ILE A 60 -17.38 25.13 -1.85
N GLN A 61 -18.52 24.46 -1.92
CA GLN A 61 -19.58 24.60 -0.92
C GLN A 61 -19.22 23.93 0.41
N GLU A 62 -18.39 22.88 0.37
CA GLU A 62 -18.11 22.02 1.51
C GLU A 62 -16.60 21.96 1.85
N LEU A 63 -15.82 22.97 1.45
CA LEU A 63 -14.36 23.02 1.66
C LEU A 63 -13.95 22.74 3.12
N GLU A 64 -14.59 23.41 4.08
CA GLU A 64 -14.29 23.24 5.50
C GLU A 64 -14.72 21.85 6.03
N LEU A 65 -15.76 21.25 5.43
CA LEU A 65 -16.17 19.90 5.78
C LEU A 65 -15.18 18.86 5.24
N ILE A 66 -14.65 19.06 4.03
CA ILE A 66 -13.59 18.25 3.44
C ILE A 66 -12.34 18.29 4.33
N ARG A 67 -11.88 19.50 4.70
CA ARG A 67 -10.72 19.69 5.57
C ARG A 67 -10.92 19.04 6.93
N ARG A 68 -12.10 19.20 7.53
CA ARG A 68 -12.44 18.56 8.80
C ARG A 68 -12.45 17.04 8.70
N ASP A 69 -12.96 16.47 7.60
CA ASP A 69 -12.97 15.02 7.40
C ASP A 69 -11.56 14.45 7.28
N ILE A 70 -10.70 15.11 6.48
CA ILE A 70 -9.28 14.76 6.33
C ILE A 70 -8.57 14.87 7.68
N GLN A 71 -8.75 15.99 8.40
CA GLN A 71 -8.13 16.22 9.70
C GLN A 71 -8.57 15.19 10.74
N SER A 72 -9.78 14.64 10.61
CA SER A 72 -10.27 13.62 11.53
C SER A 72 -9.63 12.25 11.33
N ARG A 73 -8.88 12.04 10.24
CA ARG A 73 -8.15 10.80 10.01
C ARG A 73 -6.84 10.80 10.79
N LEU A 74 -6.53 9.67 11.43
CA LEU A 74 -5.27 9.52 12.16
C LEU A 74 -4.10 9.51 11.19
N TRP A 75 -3.22 10.48 11.35
CA TRP A 75 -2.01 10.71 10.58
C TRP A 75 -0.80 10.17 11.33
N CYS A 76 -0.34 8.98 10.93
CA CYS A 76 0.86 8.37 11.48
C CYS A 76 2.07 8.79 10.63
N THR A 77 3.10 9.33 11.28
CA THR A 77 4.30 9.87 10.64
C THR A 77 5.55 9.25 11.23
N TYR A 78 6.72 9.52 10.66
CA TYR A 78 7.99 9.16 11.29
C TYR A 78 8.09 9.73 12.69
N ARG A 79 8.66 8.93 13.59
CA ARG A 79 8.86 9.28 14.99
C ARG A 79 10.32 9.10 15.39
N CYS A 80 10.75 9.88 16.37
CA CYS A 80 12.08 9.77 16.94
C CYS A 80 12.06 9.83 18.47
N GLY A 81 13.08 9.22 19.08
CA GLY A 81 13.24 9.17 20.53
C GLY A 81 12.41 8.07 21.21
N PHE A 82 11.82 7.14 20.45
CA PHE A 82 11.14 5.99 21.03
C PHE A 82 12.14 4.95 21.56
N ALA A 83 11.65 4.02 22.40
CA ALA A 83 12.48 2.99 23.01
C ALA A 83 13.22 2.15 21.95
N PRO A 84 14.52 1.80 22.16
CA PRO A 84 15.29 1.05 21.18
C PRO A 84 14.61 -0.21 20.66
N LEU A 85 14.66 -0.39 19.34
CA LEU A 85 13.98 -1.42 18.55
C LEU A 85 14.96 -2.29 17.76
N GLY A 86 14.74 -3.61 17.81
CA GLY A 86 15.55 -4.62 17.12
C GLY A 86 16.98 -4.75 17.66
N GLU A 87 17.77 -5.63 17.05
CA GLU A 87 19.20 -5.80 17.40
C GLU A 87 20.02 -4.53 17.14
N VAL A 88 19.64 -3.76 16.11
CA VAL A 88 20.29 -2.51 15.71
C VAL A 88 19.96 -1.34 16.65
N GLN A 89 19.04 -1.53 17.60
CA GLN A 89 18.65 -0.54 18.62
C GLN A 89 18.19 0.81 18.02
N LEU A 90 17.42 0.77 16.94
CA LEU A 90 16.90 1.97 16.29
C LEU A 90 15.94 2.72 17.22
N THR A 91 16.06 4.04 17.26
CA THR A 91 15.21 4.95 18.05
C THR A 91 14.40 5.91 17.17
N THR A 92 14.43 5.68 15.85
CA THR A 92 13.63 6.39 14.87
C THR A 92 13.29 5.48 13.70
N ASP A 93 12.12 5.69 13.10
CA ASP A 93 11.69 5.00 11.89
C ASP A 93 11.86 5.84 10.61
N LYS A 94 12.47 7.04 10.74
CA LYS A 94 12.80 7.90 9.60
C LYS A 94 13.65 7.13 8.59
N GLY A 95 13.20 7.13 7.34
CA GLY A 95 13.93 6.54 6.21
C GLY A 95 13.63 5.07 5.94
N TRP A 96 12.81 4.39 6.74
CA TRP A 96 12.42 3.00 6.49
C TRP A 96 10.97 2.65 6.90
N GLY A 97 10.39 3.39 7.84
CA GLY A 97 9.07 3.09 8.40
C GLY A 97 7.86 3.54 7.59
N CYS A 98 8.01 4.18 6.42
CA CYS A 98 6.89 4.89 5.77
C CYS A 98 5.70 3.97 5.48
N MET A 99 5.94 2.75 4.98
CA MET A 99 4.85 1.81 4.69
C MET A 99 4.20 1.25 5.95
N LEU A 100 4.97 1.12 7.05
CA LEU A 100 4.43 0.73 8.35
C LEU A 100 3.46 1.80 8.86
N ARG A 101 3.82 3.08 8.70
CA ARG A 101 2.95 4.23 9.01
C ARG A 101 1.70 4.25 8.13
N CYS A 102 1.82 3.98 6.84
CA CYS A 102 0.65 3.82 5.96
C CYS A 102 -0.27 2.68 6.41
N GLY A 103 0.29 1.53 6.80
CA GLY A 103 -0.49 0.44 7.39
C GLY A 103 -1.20 0.83 8.68
N GLN A 104 -0.52 1.57 9.57
CA GLN A 104 -1.14 2.13 10.77
C GLN A 104 -2.33 3.02 10.42
N MET A 105 -2.20 3.91 9.43
CA MET A 105 -3.28 4.81 9.02
C MET A 105 -4.51 4.08 8.46
N VAL A 106 -4.31 3.02 7.65
CA VAL A 106 -5.42 2.18 7.16
C VAL A 106 -6.12 1.46 8.30
N LEU A 107 -5.36 0.81 9.19
CA LEU A 107 -5.96 0.11 10.32
C LEU A 107 -6.67 1.08 11.27
N ALA A 108 -6.07 2.24 11.53
CA ALA A 108 -6.66 3.30 12.32
C ALA A 108 -7.98 3.77 11.69
N GLN A 109 -8.02 4.00 10.38
CA GLN A 109 -9.26 4.38 9.69
C GLN A 109 -10.33 3.30 9.81
N ALA A 110 -9.96 2.02 9.66
CA ALA A 110 -10.89 0.91 9.84
C ALA A 110 -11.45 0.85 11.28
N LEU A 111 -10.63 1.10 12.29
CA LEU A 111 -11.06 1.13 13.69
C LEU A 111 -11.93 2.34 14.02
N ILE A 112 -11.62 3.52 13.48
CA ILE A 112 -12.47 4.71 13.63
C ILE A 112 -13.84 4.43 13.02
N ASP A 113 -13.91 3.93 11.78
CA ASP A 113 -15.19 3.66 11.14
C ASP A 113 -15.96 2.52 11.84
N LEU A 114 -15.27 1.48 12.31
CA LEU A 114 -15.92 0.37 13.03
C LEU A 114 -16.54 0.83 14.36
N HIS A 115 -15.79 1.58 15.17
CA HIS A 115 -16.15 1.86 16.57
C HIS A 115 -16.78 3.24 16.80
N LEU A 116 -16.51 4.22 15.94
CA LEU A 116 -17.06 5.59 16.02
C LEU A 116 -17.95 5.94 14.83
N GLY A 117 -17.80 5.23 13.70
CA GLY A 117 -18.54 5.47 12.47
C GLY A 117 -17.86 6.45 11.52
N ARG A 118 -18.11 6.28 10.21
CA ARG A 118 -17.59 7.12 9.13
C ARG A 118 -17.97 8.61 9.25
N ASP A 119 -19.05 8.94 9.94
CA ASP A 119 -19.53 10.31 10.20
C ASP A 119 -18.84 11.00 11.39
N TRP A 120 -18.00 10.29 12.13
CA TRP A 120 -17.29 10.87 13.25
C TRP A 120 -16.20 11.87 12.80
N PHE A 121 -16.12 12.98 13.53
CA PHE A 121 -15.10 14.03 13.36
C PHE A 121 -14.32 14.26 14.65
N TRP A 122 -13.01 14.46 14.51
CA TRP A 122 -12.13 14.86 15.59
C TRP A 122 -12.21 16.37 15.86
N THR A 123 -11.96 16.75 17.11
CA THR A 123 -11.60 18.12 17.50
C THR A 123 -10.47 18.06 18.53
N PRO A 124 -9.66 19.12 18.70
CA PRO A 124 -8.58 19.14 19.70
C PRO A 124 -9.06 18.79 21.11
N GLU A 125 -10.29 19.20 21.45
CA GLU A 125 -10.92 18.97 22.75
C GLU A 125 -11.56 17.58 22.88
N CYS A 126 -11.51 16.75 21.84
CA CYS A 126 -12.13 15.43 21.84
C CYS A 126 -11.45 14.50 22.85
N ARG A 127 -12.23 14.03 23.84
CA ARG A 127 -11.81 13.08 24.87
C ARG A 127 -12.69 11.84 24.89
N ASP A 128 -13.26 11.50 23.74
CA ASP A 128 -14.07 10.29 23.58
C ASP A 128 -13.24 9.06 23.99
N ALA A 129 -13.79 8.24 24.89
CA ALA A 129 -13.06 7.11 25.46
C ALA A 129 -12.73 6.03 24.42
N THR A 130 -13.58 5.87 23.40
CA THR A 130 -13.37 4.94 22.29
C THR A 130 -12.28 5.48 21.36
N TYR A 131 -12.32 6.77 21.01
CA TYR A 131 -11.24 7.43 20.27
C TYR A 131 -9.89 7.29 20.98
N LEU A 132 -9.84 7.59 22.27
CA LEU A 132 -8.60 7.46 23.06
C LEU A 132 -8.09 6.03 23.07
N LYS A 133 -8.97 5.03 23.12
CA LYS A 133 -8.57 3.61 22.99
C LYS A 133 -7.96 3.31 21.62
N ILE A 134 -8.44 3.94 20.55
CA ILE A 134 -7.92 3.74 19.19
C ILE A 134 -6.54 4.38 19.06
N VAL A 135 -6.41 5.69 19.29
CA VAL A 135 -5.14 6.42 19.09
C VAL A 135 -4.00 5.87 19.95
N ASN A 136 -4.29 5.50 21.21
CA ASN A 136 -3.28 4.94 22.12
C ASN A 136 -2.68 3.60 21.62
N ARG A 137 -3.38 2.85 20.75
CA ARG A 137 -2.85 1.60 20.16
C ARG A 137 -1.76 1.84 19.11
N PHE A 138 -1.63 3.07 18.61
CA PHE A 138 -0.65 3.46 17.59
C PHE A 138 0.52 4.28 18.16
N GLU A 139 0.54 4.53 19.47
CA GLU A 139 1.70 5.13 20.15
C GLU A 139 2.97 4.30 19.93
N ASP A 140 4.13 4.96 19.84
CA ASP A 140 5.42 4.32 19.62
C ASP A 140 6.03 3.72 20.90
N VAL A 141 5.22 2.93 21.60
CA VAL A 141 5.59 2.21 22.82
C VAL A 141 5.36 0.72 22.63
N LYS A 142 6.25 -0.10 23.20
CA LYS A 142 6.24 -1.57 23.02
C LYS A 142 4.91 -2.23 23.44
N ASN A 143 4.19 -1.62 24.38
CA ASN A 143 2.92 -2.15 24.90
C ASN A 143 1.72 -1.84 24.00
N SER A 144 1.84 -0.92 23.05
CA SER A 144 0.76 -0.57 22.14
C SER A 144 0.69 -1.58 20.99
N CYS A 145 -0.50 -2.16 20.77
CA CYS A 145 -0.72 -3.32 19.91
C CYS A 145 -0.28 -3.10 18.45
N TYR A 146 -0.43 -1.86 17.96
CA TYR A 146 -0.11 -1.48 16.60
C TYR A 146 1.00 -0.43 16.54
N SER A 147 1.84 -0.38 17.57
CA SER A 147 3.05 0.45 17.60
C SER A 147 4.02 0.09 16.48
N ILE A 148 4.92 1.02 16.16
CA ILE A 148 6.03 0.75 15.22
C ILE A 148 6.87 -0.45 15.68
N HIS A 149 7.01 -0.65 17.01
CA HIS A 149 7.72 -1.79 17.59
C HIS A 149 7.04 -3.11 17.25
N GLN A 150 5.73 -3.22 17.49
CA GLN A 150 5.00 -4.46 17.24
C GLN A 150 4.95 -4.80 15.75
N ILE A 151 4.77 -3.80 14.88
CA ILE A 151 4.77 -3.99 13.42
C ILE A 151 6.15 -4.45 12.94
N ALA A 152 7.23 -3.79 13.37
CA ALA A 152 8.59 -4.15 12.94
C ALA A 152 9.02 -5.53 13.45
N LEU A 153 8.75 -5.86 14.72
CA LEU A 153 9.09 -7.18 15.30
C LEU A 153 8.27 -8.32 14.69
N MET A 154 6.99 -8.07 14.36
CA MET A 154 6.18 -9.02 13.60
C MET A 154 6.69 -9.18 12.15
N GLY A 155 7.28 -8.14 11.56
CA GLY A 155 7.99 -8.22 10.29
C GLY A 155 9.26 -9.08 10.38
N GLU A 156 10.03 -8.94 11.46
CA GLU A 156 11.22 -9.76 11.72
C GLU A 156 10.90 -11.25 11.79
N SER A 157 9.76 -11.61 12.41
CA SER A 157 9.24 -12.99 12.40
C SER A 157 8.86 -13.53 11.01
N GLN A 158 8.81 -12.66 10.00
CA GLN A 158 8.54 -12.97 8.59
C GLN A 158 9.76 -12.77 7.69
N ASN A 159 10.97 -12.86 8.26
CA ASN A 159 12.24 -12.70 7.57
C ASN A 159 12.41 -11.30 6.95
N LYS A 160 11.87 -10.26 7.61
CA LYS A 160 12.07 -8.85 7.25
C LYS A 160 12.79 -8.13 8.37
N ALA A 161 14.04 -7.76 8.16
CA ALA A 161 14.85 -7.17 9.22
C ALA A 161 14.27 -5.83 9.67
N VAL A 162 14.40 -5.53 10.97
CA VAL A 162 14.09 -4.19 11.48
C VAL A 162 14.95 -3.15 10.75
N GLY A 163 14.32 -2.13 10.17
CA GLY A 163 15.00 -1.15 9.33
C GLY A 163 14.84 -1.40 7.82
N GLU A 164 14.31 -2.54 7.39
CA GLU A 164 14.00 -2.81 5.98
C GLU A 164 12.67 -2.14 5.59
N TRP A 165 12.62 -1.60 4.36
CA TRP A 165 11.38 -1.12 3.79
C TRP A 165 10.43 -2.29 3.47
N LEU A 166 9.15 -2.14 3.83
CA LEU A 166 8.11 -3.12 3.55
C LEU A 166 7.19 -2.64 2.43
N GLY A 167 6.73 -3.56 1.58
CA GLY A 167 5.68 -3.26 0.58
C GLY A 167 4.26 -3.40 1.13
N PRO A 168 3.22 -2.96 0.37
CA PRO A 168 1.82 -2.99 0.80
C PRO A 168 1.33 -4.38 1.25
N ASN A 169 1.67 -5.43 0.51
CA ASN A 169 1.31 -6.80 0.88
C ASN A 169 1.93 -7.21 2.22
N THR A 170 3.22 -6.91 2.42
CA THR A 170 3.93 -7.35 3.62
C THR A 170 3.37 -6.70 4.88
N VAL A 171 3.10 -5.39 4.84
CA VAL A 171 2.47 -4.70 5.98
C VAL A 171 1.06 -5.23 6.24
N ALA A 172 0.27 -5.52 5.19
CA ALA A 172 -1.07 -6.09 5.35
C ALA A 172 -1.05 -7.47 6.03
N GLN A 173 -0.10 -8.34 5.66
CA GLN A 173 0.09 -9.64 6.31
C GLN A 173 0.51 -9.51 7.79
N ILE A 174 1.35 -8.53 8.11
CA ILE A 174 1.72 -8.20 9.49
C ILE A 174 0.49 -7.76 10.29
N LEU A 175 -0.29 -6.82 9.77
CA LEU A 175 -1.51 -6.34 10.43
C LEU A 175 -2.51 -7.49 10.65
N LYS A 176 -2.67 -8.38 9.68
CA LYS A 176 -3.50 -9.60 9.80
C LYS A 176 -3.11 -10.50 10.98
N LYS A 177 -1.83 -10.55 11.34
CA LYS A 177 -1.37 -11.29 12.52
C LYS A 177 -1.59 -10.47 13.79
N LEU A 178 -1.25 -9.18 13.78
CA LEU A 178 -1.31 -8.31 14.96
C LEU A 178 -2.73 -8.15 15.50
N VAL A 179 -3.75 -8.03 14.65
CA VAL A 179 -5.16 -7.89 15.10
C VAL A 179 -5.67 -9.07 15.92
N ARG A 180 -5.01 -10.25 15.83
CA ARG A 180 -5.37 -11.44 16.62
C ARG A 180 -4.97 -11.32 18.09
N PHE A 181 -4.09 -10.39 18.43
CA PHE A 181 -3.62 -10.16 19.80
C PHE A 181 -4.37 -9.03 20.51
N ASP A 182 -5.36 -8.42 19.85
CA ASP A 182 -6.14 -7.31 20.40
C ASP A 182 -7.64 -7.61 20.33
N ASP A 183 -8.13 -8.28 21.38
CA ASP A 183 -9.53 -8.72 21.48
C ASP A 183 -10.52 -7.55 21.39
N TRP A 184 -10.14 -6.36 21.84
CA TRP A 184 -11.01 -5.18 21.82
C TRP A 184 -11.30 -4.69 20.40
N CYS A 185 -10.34 -4.84 19.48
CA CYS A 185 -10.53 -4.37 18.10
C CYS A 185 -11.65 -5.12 17.39
N SER A 186 -11.87 -6.40 17.74
CA SER A 186 -12.91 -7.27 17.16
C SER A 186 -12.96 -7.21 15.62
N LEU A 187 -11.78 -7.22 14.99
CA LEU A 187 -11.61 -7.07 13.55
C LEU A 187 -10.91 -8.30 12.97
N ALA A 188 -11.42 -8.83 11.87
CA ALA A 188 -10.74 -9.79 11.02
C ALA A 188 -10.09 -9.06 9.86
N VAL A 189 -8.85 -9.43 9.50
CA VAL A 189 -8.16 -8.87 8.33
C VAL A 189 -7.94 -10.00 7.33
N HIS A 190 -8.43 -9.83 6.11
CA HIS A 190 -8.17 -10.72 5.00
C HIS A 190 -7.30 -10.00 3.96
N VAL A 191 -6.26 -10.67 3.48
CA VAL A 191 -5.38 -10.16 2.43
C VAL A 191 -5.57 -11.07 1.22
N ALA A 192 -6.16 -10.54 0.16
CA ALA A 192 -6.41 -11.26 -1.09
C ALA A 192 -5.08 -11.45 -1.84
N MET A 193 -4.60 -12.68 -1.92
CA MET A 193 -3.37 -13.00 -2.64
C MET A 193 -3.65 -13.14 -4.14
N ASP A 194 -2.63 -12.97 -4.97
CA ASP A 194 -2.69 -13.21 -6.42
C ASP A 194 -3.81 -12.44 -7.13
N SER A 195 -4.08 -11.22 -6.64
CA SER A 195 -5.19 -10.37 -7.11
C SER A 195 -6.53 -11.11 -7.17
N THR A 196 -6.77 -12.07 -6.27
CA THR A 196 -7.98 -12.90 -6.26
C THR A 196 -8.63 -12.90 -4.89
N VAL A 197 -9.90 -12.49 -4.84
CA VAL A 197 -10.74 -12.51 -3.65
C VAL A 197 -11.45 -13.87 -3.58
N VAL A 198 -11.00 -14.74 -2.69
CA VAL A 198 -11.59 -16.08 -2.45
C VAL A 198 -12.68 -15.98 -1.39
N LEU A 199 -13.93 -16.23 -1.79
CA LEU A 199 -15.09 -16.01 -0.93
C LEU A 199 -15.14 -16.98 0.25
N ASP A 200 -14.86 -18.26 0.03
CA ASP A 200 -14.91 -19.28 1.07
C ASP A 200 -13.92 -18.99 2.22
N ASP A 201 -12.73 -18.48 1.90
CA ASP A 201 -11.73 -18.08 2.91
C ASP A 201 -12.25 -16.93 3.78
N ILE A 202 -12.96 -15.97 3.17
CA ILE A 202 -13.53 -14.83 3.88
C ILE A 202 -14.70 -15.27 4.76
N TYR A 203 -15.63 -16.07 4.23
CA TYR A 203 -16.74 -16.59 5.03
C TYR A 203 -16.23 -17.46 6.19
N SER A 204 -15.23 -18.30 5.96
CA SER A 204 -14.63 -19.11 7.03
C SER A 204 -13.90 -18.27 8.08
N LEU A 205 -13.36 -17.11 7.70
CA LEU A 205 -12.67 -16.21 8.63
C LEU A 205 -13.64 -15.36 9.47
N CYS A 206 -14.76 -14.95 8.87
CA CYS A 206 -15.66 -13.97 9.46
C CYS A 206 -16.95 -14.55 10.05
N ARG A 207 -17.39 -15.75 9.64
CA ARG A 207 -18.59 -16.38 10.19
C ARG A 207 -18.25 -17.25 11.39
N GLU A 208 -18.78 -16.87 12.55
CA GLU A 208 -18.77 -17.68 13.76
C GLU A 208 -20.23 -17.97 14.16
N GLY A 209 -20.76 -19.13 13.72
CA GLY A 209 -22.18 -19.45 13.84
C GLY A 209 -23.04 -18.46 13.04
N ASP A 210 -24.00 -17.82 13.71
CA ASP A 210 -24.86 -16.78 13.11
C ASP A 210 -24.25 -15.36 13.21
N SER A 211 -23.05 -15.22 13.80
CA SER A 211 -22.39 -13.92 13.97
C SER A 211 -21.37 -13.64 12.88
N TRP A 212 -21.21 -12.35 12.56
CA TRP A 212 -20.22 -11.86 11.59
C TRP A 212 -19.17 -11.01 12.31
N LYS A 213 -17.90 -11.41 12.19
CA LYS A 213 -16.77 -10.60 12.63
C LYS A 213 -16.45 -9.53 11.56
N PRO A 214 -16.44 -8.23 11.92
CA PRO A 214 -16.08 -7.15 11.01
C PRO A 214 -14.80 -7.45 10.22
N LEU A 215 -14.82 -7.19 8.92
CA LEU A 215 -13.76 -7.55 7.98
C LEU A 215 -13.07 -6.30 7.45
N LEU A 216 -11.75 -6.22 7.59
CA LEU A 216 -10.89 -5.37 6.76
C LEU A 216 -10.31 -6.22 5.63
N LEU A 217 -10.83 -6.03 4.42
CA LEU A 217 -10.36 -6.65 3.20
C LEU A 217 -9.26 -5.78 2.58
N VAL A 218 -8.08 -6.34 2.38
CA VAL A 218 -6.95 -5.69 1.71
C VAL A 218 -6.64 -6.46 0.44
N ILE A 219 -6.57 -5.77 -0.69
CA ILE A 219 -6.26 -6.36 -2.00
C ILE A 219 -4.99 -5.68 -2.53
N PRO A 220 -3.81 -6.30 -2.33
CA PRO A 220 -2.57 -5.87 -2.96
C PRO A 220 -2.64 -6.02 -4.47
N LEU A 221 -2.16 -5.03 -5.20
CA LEU A 221 -2.24 -4.92 -6.66
C LEU A 221 -0.89 -4.48 -7.24
N ARG A 222 -0.64 -4.92 -8.48
CA ARG A 222 0.45 -4.40 -9.33
C ARG A 222 -0.13 -3.95 -10.67
N LEU A 223 -0.26 -2.64 -10.84
CA LEU A 223 -1.03 -2.01 -11.94
C LEU A 223 -0.16 -1.50 -13.10
N GLY A 224 1.08 -1.97 -13.17
CA GLY A 224 2.07 -1.56 -14.16
C GLY A 224 3.48 -2.06 -13.82
N ILE A 225 4.42 -1.82 -14.74
CA ILE A 225 5.83 -2.21 -14.55
C ILE A 225 6.58 -1.11 -13.80
N THR A 226 6.54 0.12 -14.30
CA THR A 226 7.23 1.28 -13.71
C THR A 226 6.23 2.33 -13.24
N ASP A 227 5.25 2.61 -14.10
CA ASP A 227 4.19 3.58 -13.87
C ASP A 227 2.84 2.88 -13.95
N ILE A 228 1.84 3.46 -13.29
CA ILE A 228 0.48 2.93 -13.36
C ILE A 228 -0.06 3.04 -14.78
N ASN A 229 -0.70 1.97 -15.27
CA ASN A 229 -1.41 2.04 -16.53
C ASN A 229 -2.70 2.88 -16.37
N PRO A 230 -2.87 3.99 -17.13
CA PRO A 230 -4.03 4.88 -16.99
C PRO A 230 -5.38 4.18 -17.14
N MET A 231 -5.44 3.02 -17.80
CA MET A 231 -6.65 2.22 -17.93
C MET A 231 -7.27 1.80 -16.58
N TYR A 232 -6.46 1.69 -15.52
CA TYR A 232 -6.91 1.28 -14.20
C TYR A 232 -7.44 2.44 -13.36
N VAL A 233 -7.14 3.69 -13.74
CA VAL A 233 -7.51 4.89 -12.96
C VAL A 233 -9.02 5.01 -12.75
N PRO A 234 -9.90 4.78 -13.74
CA PRO A 234 -11.35 4.79 -13.51
C PRO A 234 -11.80 3.78 -12.44
N ALA A 235 -11.22 2.58 -12.45
CA ALA A 235 -11.55 1.55 -11.47
C ALA A 235 -11.04 1.91 -10.06
N LEU A 236 -9.85 2.51 -9.95
CA LEU A 236 -9.33 3.01 -8.67
C LEU A 236 -10.16 4.16 -8.09
N LYS A 237 -10.59 5.11 -8.94
CA LYS A 237 -11.53 6.16 -8.52
C LYS A 237 -12.80 5.53 -7.97
N ARG A 238 -13.39 4.56 -8.67
CA ARG A 238 -14.58 3.86 -8.17
C ARG A 238 -14.35 3.16 -6.83
N CYS A 239 -13.19 2.54 -6.60
CA CYS A 239 -12.84 1.95 -5.29
C CYS A 239 -12.82 2.98 -4.15
N LEU A 240 -12.41 4.23 -4.40
CA LEU A 240 -12.43 5.31 -3.43
C LEU A 240 -13.84 5.89 -3.18
N GLU A 241 -14.75 5.69 -4.13
CA GLU A 241 -16.16 6.12 -4.05
C GLU A 241 -17.05 5.16 -3.26
N LEU A 242 -16.61 3.91 -3.04
CA LEU A 242 -17.39 2.93 -2.27
C LEU A 242 -17.48 3.33 -0.80
N ASP A 243 -18.66 3.16 -0.20
CA ASP A 243 -18.96 3.40 1.21
C ASP A 243 -18.08 2.60 2.19
N SER A 244 -17.65 1.40 1.79
CA SER A 244 -16.73 0.55 2.55
C SER A 244 -15.26 0.97 2.41
N SER A 245 -14.92 1.97 1.60
CA SER A 245 -13.53 2.32 1.29
C SER A 245 -12.77 2.78 2.54
N CYS A 246 -11.65 2.11 2.81
CA CYS A 246 -10.62 2.52 3.76
C CYS A 246 -9.40 3.12 3.03
N GLY A 247 -9.57 3.55 1.79
CA GLY A 247 -8.52 4.16 0.99
C GLY A 247 -7.55 3.13 0.39
N MET A 248 -6.35 3.61 0.04
CA MET A 248 -5.31 2.81 -0.58
C MET A 248 -3.94 3.14 0.03
N ILE A 249 -3.04 2.16 0.08
CA ILE A 249 -1.64 2.39 0.46
C ILE A 249 -0.74 1.95 -0.67
N GLY A 250 0.33 2.70 -0.92
CA GLY A 250 1.25 2.40 -2.01
C GLY A 250 2.41 3.37 -2.05
N GLY A 251 3.26 3.23 -3.05
CA GLY A 251 4.41 4.11 -3.24
C GLY A 251 5.72 3.34 -3.42
N ARG A 252 6.73 4.06 -3.91
CA ARG A 252 8.07 3.54 -4.13
C ARG A 252 8.75 3.22 -2.78
N PRO A 253 9.83 2.43 -2.78
CA PRO A 253 10.67 2.27 -1.60
C PRO A 253 11.00 3.63 -0.95
N ASN A 254 10.73 3.74 0.34
CA ASN A 254 10.90 4.95 1.17
C ASN A 254 10.07 6.17 0.76
N GLN A 255 9.02 6.00 -0.06
CA GLN A 255 8.10 7.03 -0.52
C GLN A 255 6.64 6.55 -0.44
N ALA A 256 6.29 5.86 0.65
CA ALA A 256 4.95 5.30 0.82
C ALA A 256 3.94 6.38 1.26
N LEU A 257 2.74 6.36 0.69
CA LEU A 257 1.66 7.31 0.95
C LEU A 257 0.37 6.56 1.28
N TYR A 258 -0.51 7.22 2.04
CA TYR A 258 -1.87 6.75 2.29
C TYR A 258 -2.88 7.62 1.53
N PHE A 259 -3.50 7.04 0.52
CA PHE A 259 -4.45 7.68 -0.38
C PHE A 259 -5.87 7.58 0.20
N LEU A 260 -6.48 8.73 0.47
CA LEU A 260 -7.80 8.83 1.11
C LEU A 260 -8.94 8.97 0.12
N GLY A 261 -8.66 9.49 -1.07
CA GLY A 261 -9.69 10.07 -1.91
C GLY A 261 -9.12 10.69 -3.17
N TYR A 262 -9.92 11.42 -3.92
CA TYR A 262 -9.46 12.11 -5.12
C TYR A 262 -10.31 13.33 -5.46
N VAL A 263 -9.74 14.20 -6.28
CA VAL A 263 -10.42 15.32 -6.93
C VAL A 263 -9.93 15.39 -8.37
N ASP A 264 -10.85 15.41 -9.33
CA ASP A 264 -10.52 15.37 -10.76
C ASP A 264 -9.56 14.21 -11.10
N ASP A 265 -8.31 14.49 -11.51
CA ASP A 265 -7.27 13.50 -11.84
C ASP A 265 -6.14 13.44 -10.79
N GLU A 266 -6.39 13.96 -9.60
CA GLU A 266 -5.43 13.98 -8.51
C GLU A 266 -5.95 13.19 -7.30
N VAL A 267 -5.12 12.29 -6.80
CA VAL A 267 -5.37 11.55 -5.56
C VAL A 267 -5.01 12.42 -4.35
N LEU A 268 -5.87 12.40 -3.33
CA LEU A 268 -5.64 13.02 -2.03
C LEU A 268 -4.92 12.03 -1.11
N TYR A 269 -3.88 12.47 -0.42
CA TYR A 269 -3.11 11.59 0.47
C TYR A 269 -2.64 12.25 1.77
N LEU A 270 -2.34 11.38 2.74
CA LEU A 270 -1.58 11.69 3.95
C LEU A 270 -0.15 11.16 3.80
N ASP A 271 0.80 12.04 4.10
CA ASP A 271 2.22 11.80 3.91
C ASP A 271 2.91 11.48 5.26
N PRO A 272 3.49 10.29 5.46
CA PRO A 272 4.18 9.96 6.71
C PRO A 272 5.59 10.57 6.86
N HIS A 273 6.16 11.23 5.85
CA HIS A 273 7.58 11.60 5.79
C HIS A 273 7.99 12.83 6.63
N THR A 274 7.19 13.20 7.62
CA THR A 274 7.56 14.20 8.64
C THR A 274 8.06 13.49 9.89
N THR A 275 9.21 13.87 10.44
CA THR A 275 9.71 13.27 11.69
C THR A 275 9.28 14.08 12.90
N GLN A 276 8.48 13.47 13.78
CA GLN A 276 7.97 14.06 15.00
C GLN A 276 8.55 13.36 16.23
N ARG A 277 8.56 14.00 17.40
CA ARG A 277 9.00 13.31 18.63
C ARG A 277 7.95 12.28 19.06
N THR A 278 8.40 11.21 19.72
CA THR A 278 7.52 10.28 20.43
C THR A 278 6.92 10.94 21.68
N GLY A 279 5.77 10.46 22.13
CA GLY A 279 5.05 10.97 23.29
C GLY A 279 3.93 10.02 23.70
N THR A 280 2.96 10.52 24.48
CA THR A 280 1.75 9.78 24.84
C THR A 280 0.53 10.69 24.81
N VAL A 281 -0.58 10.17 24.29
CA VAL A 281 -1.91 10.80 24.27
C VAL A 281 -2.64 10.50 25.59
N GLY A 282 -2.46 9.28 26.13
CA GLY A 282 -2.99 8.91 27.43
C GLY A 282 -4.50 9.16 27.56
N GLN A 283 -4.89 10.01 28.51
CA GLN A 283 -6.29 10.41 28.75
C GLN A 283 -6.55 11.91 28.43
N LYS A 284 -5.62 12.59 27.75
CA LYS A 284 -5.69 14.03 27.43
C LYS A 284 -5.95 14.94 28.64
N THR A 285 -5.44 14.55 29.80
CA THR A 285 -5.56 15.29 31.06
C THR A 285 -4.58 16.46 31.16
N GLY A 286 -3.40 16.32 30.55
CA GLY A 286 -2.37 17.36 30.51
C GLY A 286 -2.28 18.06 29.15
N VAL A 287 -1.68 19.25 29.13
CA VAL A 287 -1.42 20.02 27.91
C VAL A 287 -0.51 19.24 26.95
N GLY A 288 0.54 18.58 27.46
CA GLY A 288 1.44 17.79 26.63
C GLY A 288 0.78 16.57 25.96
N GLU A 289 -0.23 15.97 26.61
CA GLU A 289 -1.01 14.88 26.01
C GLU A 289 -1.92 15.39 24.87
N GLN A 290 -2.47 16.60 25.03
CA GLN A 290 -3.28 17.26 24.01
C GLN A 290 -2.43 17.68 22.80
N GLU A 291 -1.32 18.36 23.05
CA GLU A 291 -0.35 18.73 22.00
C GLU A 291 0.17 17.51 21.25
N TYR A 292 0.41 16.39 21.95
CA TYR A 292 0.85 15.16 21.31
C TYR A 292 -0.25 14.53 20.44
N ASP A 293 -1.50 14.54 20.88
CA ASP A 293 -2.62 14.08 20.07
C ASP A 293 -2.77 14.87 18.77
N GLU A 294 -2.61 16.19 18.81
CA GLU A 294 -2.65 17.06 17.62
C GLU A 294 -1.63 16.64 16.56
N THR A 295 -0.50 16.03 16.96
CA THR A 295 0.50 15.51 16.02
C THR A 295 0.02 14.34 15.17
N TYR A 296 -1.09 13.69 15.55
CA TYR A 296 -1.76 12.65 14.78
C TYR A 296 -2.85 13.20 13.85
N HIS A 297 -3.00 14.53 13.71
CA HIS A 297 -4.07 15.13 12.92
C HIS A 297 -3.53 16.17 11.95
N GLN A 298 -3.57 15.84 10.66
CA GLN A 298 -3.10 16.72 9.59
C GLN A 298 -4.22 17.66 9.12
N LYS A 299 -3.96 18.97 9.07
CA LYS A 299 -4.98 19.97 8.68
C LYS A 299 -5.33 19.96 7.19
N HIS A 300 -4.37 19.58 6.35
CA HIS A 300 -4.48 19.68 4.89
C HIS A 300 -4.02 18.39 4.21
N ALA A 301 -4.78 17.90 3.22
CA ALA A 301 -4.31 16.80 2.37
C ALA A 301 -3.40 17.35 1.26
N ALA A 302 -2.40 16.54 0.89
CA ALA A 302 -1.61 16.77 -0.30
C ALA A 302 -2.25 16.10 -1.52
N ARG A 303 -1.91 16.58 -2.72
CA ARG A 303 -2.44 16.11 -4.01
C ARG A 303 -1.31 15.59 -4.91
N LEU A 304 -1.60 14.52 -5.64
CA LEU A 304 -0.68 13.92 -6.62
C LEU A 304 -1.49 13.45 -7.83
N ASN A 305 -1.00 13.64 -9.06
CA ASN A 305 -1.67 13.08 -10.23
C ASN A 305 -1.67 11.54 -10.18
N PHE A 306 -2.78 10.89 -10.56
CA PHE A 306 -2.83 9.42 -10.61
C PHE A 306 -1.66 8.82 -11.42
N SER A 307 -1.25 9.46 -12.52
CA SER A 307 -0.15 8.99 -13.38
C SER A 307 1.21 8.94 -12.68
N ALA A 308 1.38 9.67 -11.57
CA ALA A 308 2.62 9.70 -10.79
C ALA A 308 2.63 8.69 -9.64
N MET A 309 1.53 7.96 -9.42
CA MET A 309 1.46 6.90 -8.42
C MET A 309 2.35 5.71 -8.78
N ASP A 310 2.95 5.07 -7.78
CA ASP A 310 3.63 3.80 -7.97
C ASP A 310 2.61 2.69 -8.32
N PRO A 311 2.91 1.79 -9.27
CA PRO A 311 2.00 0.72 -9.64
C PRO A 311 1.82 -0.36 -8.56
N SER A 312 2.67 -0.43 -7.51
CA SER A 312 2.43 -1.28 -6.34
C SER A 312 1.60 -0.53 -5.30
N LEU A 313 0.38 -1.01 -5.08
CA LEU A 313 -0.52 -0.47 -4.07
C LEU A 313 -1.38 -1.59 -3.47
N ALA A 314 -2.15 -1.27 -2.43
CA ALA A 314 -3.22 -2.11 -1.93
C ALA A 314 -4.48 -1.27 -1.70
N VAL A 315 -5.61 -1.73 -2.23
CA VAL A 315 -6.93 -1.14 -1.95
C VAL A 315 -7.55 -1.80 -0.73
N CYS A 316 -8.19 -1.03 0.14
CA CYS A 316 -8.66 -1.49 1.45
C CYS A 316 -10.15 -1.20 1.64
N PHE A 317 -10.91 -2.17 2.17
CA PHE A 317 -12.35 -2.06 2.38
C PHE A 317 -12.76 -2.61 3.75
N LEU A 318 -13.66 -1.93 4.46
CA LEU A 318 -14.24 -2.36 5.72
C LEU A 318 -15.69 -2.84 5.53
N CYS A 319 -15.96 -4.08 5.92
CA CYS A 319 -17.29 -4.69 5.93
C CYS A 319 -17.67 -5.06 7.36
N LYS A 320 -18.51 -4.24 7.98
CA LYS A 320 -18.93 -4.40 9.39
C LYS A 320 -19.88 -5.58 9.61
N THR A 321 -20.64 -5.95 8.58
CA THR A 321 -21.64 -7.03 8.60
C THR A 321 -21.54 -7.91 7.35
N SER A 322 -22.13 -9.10 7.39
CA SER A 322 -22.24 -9.97 6.21
C SER A 322 -22.94 -9.24 5.05
N ASP A 323 -24.01 -8.49 5.33
CA ASP A 323 -24.74 -7.74 4.29
C ASP A 323 -23.88 -6.65 3.64
N SER A 324 -23.03 -5.97 4.43
CA SER A 324 -22.10 -4.98 3.87
C SER A 324 -21.06 -5.63 2.96
N PHE A 325 -20.65 -6.87 3.25
CA PHE A 325 -19.75 -7.65 2.39
C PHE A 325 -20.46 -8.08 1.10
N GLU A 326 -21.69 -8.60 1.17
CA GLU A 326 -22.47 -8.93 -0.04
C GLU A 326 -22.72 -7.70 -0.93
N SER A 327 -23.01 -6.54 -0.30
CA SER A 327 -23.15 -5.28 -1.01
C SER A 327 -21.86 -4.88 -1.71
N LEU A 328 -20.71 -5.01 -1.04
CA LEU A 328 -19.40 -4.77 -1.64
C LEU A 328 -19.13 -5.68 -2.84
N LEU A 329 -19.42 -6.98 -2.73
CA LEU A 329 -19.26 -7.92 -3.84
C LEU A 329 -20.15 -7.56 -5.03
N THR A 330 -21.37 -7.08 -4.77
CA THR A 330 -22.28 -6.62 -5.82
C THR A 330 -21.71 -5.40 -6.53
N LYS A 331 -21.24 -4.39 -5.77
CA LYS A 331 -20.61 -3.18 -6.33
C LYS A 331 -19.33 -3.49 -7.09
N PHE A 332 -18.50 -4.42 -6.61
CA PHE A 332 -17.32 -4.86 -7.35
C PHE A 332 -17.69 -5.38 -8.75
N ARG A 333 -18.65 -6.32 -8.82
CA ARG A 333 -19.05 -6.94 -10.09
C ARG A 333 -19.72 -5.94 -11.04
N GLN A 334 -20.55 -5.04 -10.52
CA GLN A 334 -21.37 -4.14 -11.34
C GLN A 334 -20.66 -2.84 -11.72
N GLU A 335 -19.78 -2.34 -10.86
CA GLU A 335 -19.29 -0.96 -10.94
C GLU A 335 -17.77 -0.86 -11.02
N VAL A 336 -17.00 -1.85 -10.57
CA VAL A 336 -15.52 -1.77 -10.52
C VAL A 336 -14.87 -2.64 -11.60
N LEU A 337 -15.16 -3.94 -11.61
CA LEU A 337 -14.45 -4.92 -12.43
C LEU A 337 -14.72 -4.73 -13.94
N GLY A 338 -15.82 -4.08 -14.31
CA GLY A 338 -16.14 -3.75 -15.70
C GLY A 338 -15.48 -2.45 -16.23
N LEU A 339 -14.83 -1.65 -15.36
CA LEU A 339 -14.26 -0.35 -15.76
C LEU A 339 -12.88 -0.45 -16.42
N CYS A 340 -12.23 -1.62 -16.33
CA CYS A 340 -10.92 -1.87 -16.93
C CYS A 340 -10.84 -3.32 -17.43
N SER A 341 -10.02 -3.56 -18.45
CA SER A 341 -9.75 -4.89 -18.99
C SER A 341 -8.26 -5.00 -19.35
N PRO A 342 -7.43 -5.75 -18.60
CA PRO A 342 -7.80 -6.68 -17.51
C PRO A 342 -8.46 -5.99 -16.30
N ALA A 343 -9.23 -6.76 -15.51
CA ALA A 343 -9.83 -6.25 -14.28
C ALA A 343 -8.77 -6.06 -13.18
N LEU A 344 -9.05 -5.20 -12.18
CA LEU A 344 -8.12 -4.97 -11.06
C LEU A 344 -7.79 -6.27 -10.29
N PHE A 345 -8.81 -7.08 -10.03
CA PHE A 345 -8.72 -8.34 -9.30
C PHE A 345 -9.87 -9.26 -9.74
N GLU A 346 -9.78 -10.53 -9.40
CA GLU A 346 -10.80 -11.54 -9.67
C GLU A 346 -11.55 -11.91 -8.39
N ILE A 347 -12.77 -12.42 -8.53
CA ILE A 347 -13.57 -12.94 -7.41
C ILE A 347 -13.87 -14.40 -7.72
N SER A 348 -13.38 -15.29 -6.86
CA SER A 348 -13.61 -16.74 -6.97
C SER A 348 -14.36 -17.26 -5.75
N GLN A 349 -15.20 -18.27 -5.93
CA GLN A 349 -15.88 -18.92 -4.81
C GLN A 349 -14.86 -19.68 -3.95
N THR A 350 -14.16 -20.62 -4.58
CA THR A 350 -13.16 -21.49 -3.99
C THR A 350 -11.77 -21.13 -4.51
N ARG A 351 -10.74 -21.49 -3.74
CA ARG A 351 -9.36 -21.36 -4.18
C ARG A 351 -9.13 -22.26 -5.41
N ALA A 352 -8.40 -21.76 -6.41
CA ALA A 352 -7.93 -22.60 -7.49
C ALA A 352 -7.03 -23.71 -6.92
N VAL A 353 -7.16 -24.94 -7.42
CA VAL A 353 -6.36 -26.07 -6.95
C VAL A 353 -4.90 -25.80 -7.31
N ASP A 354 -4.03 -25.70 -6.30
CA ASP A 354 -2.59 -25.58 -6.49
C ASP A 354 -2.08 -26.88 -7.14
N TRP A 355 -1.60 -26.80 -8.38
CA TRP A 355 -1.09 -27.95 -9.12
C TRP A 355 0.12 -28.62 -8.43
N ASP A 356 0.77 -27.92 -7.50
CA ASP A 356 1.87 -28.43 -6.66
C ASP A 356 1.39 -29.27 -5.45
N THR A 357 0.10 -29.27 -5.12
CA THR A 357 -0.48 -30.14 -4.08
C THR A 357 -1.20 -31.36 -4.65
N ALA A 358 -1.10 -31.56 -5.96
CA ALA A 358 -1.60 -32.73 -6.66
C ALA A 358 -0.69 -33.95 -6.43
N GLU A 359 -0.49 -34.37 -5.18
CA GLU A 359 0.14 -35.68 -4.89
C GLU A 359 -0.75 -36.87 -5.28
N ASP A 360 -1.99 -36.65 -5.73
CA ASP A 360 -2.94 -37.72 -6.10
C ASP A 360 -3.56 -37.55 -7.50
N ILE A 361 -2.84 -37.02 -8.49
CA ILE A 361 -3.24 -37.29 -9.89
C ILE A 361 -2.70 -38.68 -10.24
N GLU A 362 -3.55 -39.70 -10.10
CA GLU A 362 -3.34 -40.97 -10.79
C GLU A 362 -3.33 -40.68 -12.29
N TRP A 363 -2.13 -40.50 -12.84
CA TRP A 363 -1.95 -40.44 -14.27
C TRP A 363 -2.43 -41.78 -14.82
N PRO A 364 -3.39 -41.82 -15.76
CA PRO A 364 -3.78 -43.09 -16.36
C PRO A 364 -2.51 -43.73 -16.91
N THR A 365 -2.26 -44.99 -16.54
CA THR A 365 -1.14 -45.77 -17.08
C THR A 365 -1.17 -45.59 -18.59
N MET A 366 -0.10 -44.99 -19.13
CA MET A 366 0.05 -44.91 -20.58
C MET A 366 -0.14 -46.32 -21.12
N PRO A 367 -1.00 -46.54 -22.12
CA PRO A 367 -1.04 -47.83 -22.79
C PRO A 367 0.36 -48.13 -23.31
N ASP A 368 0.80 -49.38 -23.18
CA ASP A 368 2.06 -49.85 -23.77
C ASP A 368 2.00 -49.59 -25.28
N ILE A 369 2.56 -48.45 -25.70
CA ILE A 369 2.80 -48.15 -27.09
C ILE A 369 4.06 -48.94 -27.44
N ASP A 370 3.87 -50.04 -28.17
CA ASP A 370 4.95 -50.74 -28.86
C ASP A 370 5.59 -49.77 -29.87
N TRP A 371 6.60 -49.04 -29.41
CA TRP A 371 7.47 -48.29 -30.28
C TRP A 371 8.20 -49.30 -31.18
N PRO A 372 8.01 -49.27 -32.51
CA PRO A 372 8.74 -50.18 -33.38
C PRO A 372 10.23 -49.95 -33.15
N ALA A 373 10.96 -51.03 -32.86
CA ALA A 373 12.41 -51.00 -32.70
C ALA A 373 13.02 -50.39 -33.97
N GLY A 374 13.32 -49.09 -33.90
CA GLY A 374 13.99 -48.36 -34.95
C GLY A 374 15.38 -48.96 -35.10
N THR A 375 15.62 -49.55 -36.26
CA THR A 375 16.96 -49.79 -36.78
C THR A 375 17.80 -48.52 -36.61
N SER A 376 18.96 -48.70 -36.01
CA SER A 376 19.95 -47.65 -35.83
C SER A 376 20.42 -47.12 -37.18
N ASP A 377 19.93 -45.95 -37.59
CA ASP A 377 20.61 -45.11 -38.55
C ASP A 377 20.89 -43.77 -37.86
N SER A 378 22.07 -43.70 -37.25
CA SER A 378 22.67 -42.47 -36.77
C SER A 378 23.15 -41.67 -37.98
N ASP A 379 22.26 -40.94 -38.63
CA ASP A 379 22.67 -39.87 -39.54
C ASP A 379 22.77 -38.56 -38.76
N SER A 380 24.03 -38.18 -38.58
CA SER A 380 24.51 -36.89 -38.09
C SER A 380 23.79 -35.74 -38.76
N PHE A 381 23.17 -34.87 -37.95
CA PHE A 381 22.65 -33.59 -38.39
C PHE A 381 23.83 -32.65 -38.69
N ALA A 382 24.35 -32.71 -39.92
CA ALA A 382 25.37 -31.80 -40.41
C ALA A 382 24.71 -30.47 -40.82
N PHE A 383 25.18 -29.38 -40.22
CA PHE A 383 24.88 -28.01 -40.65
C PHE A 383 25.39 -27.82 -42.09
N VAL A 384 24.48 -27.46 -43.00
CA VAL A 384 24.84 -27.07 -44.37
C VAL A 384 25.17 -25.57 -44.36
N GLU A 385 26.46 -25.26 -44.40
CA GLU A 385 26.97 -23.98 -44.90
C GLU A 385 26.86 -23.99 -46.44
N GLU A 386 26.14 -23.02 -47.00
CA GLU A 386 26.20 -22.73 -48.44
C GLU A 386 27.53 -22.05 -48.78
N SER A 387 28.42 -22.79 -49.42
CA SER A 387 29.54 -22.22 -50.19
C SER A 387 29.34 -22.52 -51.67
N GLY A 388 29.14 -21.44 -52.45
CA GLY A 388 29.07 -21.45 -53.90
C GLY A 388 30.38 -21.90 -54.55
N ASP A 389 30.20 -22.62 -55.66
CA ASP A 389 31.23 -23.30 -56.44
C ASP A 389 32.16 -22.34 -57.21
N ALA A 390 33.41 -22.77 -57.35
CA ALA A 390 34.51 -22.04 -57.96
C ALA A 390 34.66 -22.41 -59.44
N GLY A 391 34.40 -21.47 -60.35
CA GLY A 391 34.74 -21.55 -61.76
C GLY A 391 36.09 -20.88 -62.10
N SER A 392 37.15 -21.68 -62.13
CA SER A 392 38.37 -21.60 -62.96
C SER A 392 38.82 -20.28 -63.64
N SER A 393 39.99 -19.79 -63.18
CA SER A 393 41.22 -19.42 -63.95
C SER A 393 41.18 -18.35 -65.06
N LYS A 394 41.88 -17.22 -64.83
CA LYS A 394 43.16 -16.86 -65.52
C LYS A 394 43.77 -15.53 -65.03
N ASN A 395 45.10 -15.49 -65.05
CA ASN A 395 46.04 -14.48 -64.51
C ASN A 395 45.91 -13.04 -65.05
N PRO A 396 46.44 -12.03 -64.32
CA PRO A 396 46.57 -10.66 -64.80
C PRO A 396 47.93 -10.42 -65.47
N SER A 397 47.92 -9.71 -66.60
CA SER A 397 49.10 -8.99 -67.08
C SER A 397 48.68 -7.73 -67.84
N GLU A 398 49.08 -6.60 -67.27
CA GLU A 398 49.55 -5.37 -67.90
C GLU A 398 48.66 -4.54 -68.87
N ARG A 399 48.69 -3.22 -68.57
CA ARG A 399 48.89 -2.06 -69.48
C ARG A 399 47.69 -1.22 -69.95
N THR A 400 47.70 0.01 -69.40
CA THR A 400 47.59 1.34 -70.04
C THR A 400 46.31 1.78 -70.79
N ALA A 401 45.75 2.87 -70.24
CA ALA A 401 45.56 4.19 -70.85
C ALA A 401 44.46 4.46 -71.89
N VAL A 402 43.88 5.65 -71.70
CA VAL A 402 42.97 6.48 -72.50
C VAL A 402 41.50 6.18 -72.35
#